data_AF-A0A6J4KYL5-F1
#
_entry.id   AF-A0A6J4KYL5-F1
#
_cell.length_a   1.000
_cell.length_b   1.000
_cell.length_c   1.000
_cell.angle_alpha   90.00
_cell.angle_beta   90.00
_cell.angle_gamma   90.00
#
_symmetry.space_group_name_H-M   'P 1'
#
loop_
_entity.id
_entity.type
_entity.pdbx_description
1 polymer ?
#
loop_
_entity_poly.entity_id
_entity_poly.type
_entity_poly.pdbx_seq_one_letter_code
_entity_poly.pdbx_strand_id
1 'polypeptide(L)'
;MPADRGSPVSARYRLGLNFSDPRWGLGREAVAASRLWRYGLIAVGSASSLIYPHVPLVSFAALAGITLHRKQAVASVTLIWLANQVYGFVLRDYPLSPIALLWGVTMGLGTFAVVLLASMQPKLSDRGWLGQAAWLGVVMLLGFGIAQSSILFVNQWVGMHGFTTDVLLRLFRRELVWAIALFALYTAFVLNHQRSLRHTLR
;
A
#
# COMPACT_ATOMS: atom_id res chain seq x y z
N MET A 1 -15.45 -32.00 -43.29
CA MET A 1 -15.50 -31.47 -41.91
C MET A 1 -14.07 -31.34 -41.39
N PRO A 2 -13.48 -30.14 -41.27
CA PRO A 2 -12.22 -29.98 -40.55
C PRO A 2 -12.49 -29.66 -39.07
N ALA A 3 -11.78 -30.36 -38.20
CA ALA A 3 -11.78 -30.16 -36.75
C ALA A 3 -11.16 -28.80 -36.40
N ASP A 4 -11.95 -27.96 -35.72
CA ASP A 4 -11.52 -26.70 -35.09
C ASP A 4 -10.47 -27.01 -34.02
N ARG A 5 -9.19 -26.79 -34.35
CA ARG A 5 -8.10 -26.82 -33.38
C ARG A 5 -8.20 -25.56 -32.54
N GLY A 6 -8.71 -25.73 -31.33
CA GLY A 6 -8.89 -24.67 -30.33
C GLY A 6 -7.72 -23.69 -30.30
N SER A 7 -8.00 -22.48 -30.76
CA SER A 7 -7.07 -21.36 -30.69
C SER A 7 -6.68 -21.11 -29.22
N PRO A 8 -5.44 -20.66 -28.93
CA PRO A 8 -4.98 -20.34 -27.58
C PRO A 8 -5.82 -19.25 -26.88
N VAL A 9 -6.66 -18.55 -27.65
CA VAL A 9 -7.66 -17.59 -27.15
C VAL A 9 -8.75 -18.31 -26.34
N SER A 10 -9.22 -19.47 -26.80
CA SER A 10 -10.29 -20.26 -26.14
C SER A 10 -9.86 -20.88 -24.80
N ALA A 11 -8.56 -21.15 -24.61
CA ALA A 11 -8.02 -21.66 -23.35
C ALA A 11 -7.99 -20.58 -22.25
N ARG A 12 -7.78 -19.30 -22.62
CA ARG A 12 -7.80 -18.17 -21.67
C ARG A 12 -9.17 -17.93 -21.05
N TYR A 13 -10.24 -18.15 -21.81
CA TYR A 13 -11.61 -18.08 -21.30
C TYR A 13 -11.93 -19.20 -20.31
N ARG A 14 -11.33 -20.38 -20.47
CA ARG A 14 -11.63 -21.58 -19.66
C ARG A 14 -11.00 -21.56 -18.26
N LEU A 15 -9.94 -20.78 -18.04
CA LEU A 15 -9.25 -20.64 -16.76
C LEU A 15 -9.75 -19.47 -15.88
N GLY A 16 -10.74 -18.69 -16.32
CA GLY A 16 -11.26 -17.56 -15.54
C GLY A 16 -10.27 -16.42 -15.31
N LEU A 17 -9.08 -16.46 -15.92
CA LEU A 17 -8.04 -15.43 -15.85
C LEU A 17 -8.34 -14.32 -16.86
N ASN A 18 -9.50 -13.67 -16.69
CA ASN A 18 -9.82 -12.49 -17.48
C ASN A 18 -9.07 -11.29 -16.88
N PHE A 19 -7.90 -10.97 -17.44
CA PHE A 19 -7.04 -9.85 -17.04
C PHE A 19 -7.67 -8.47 -17.27
N SER A 20 -8.93 -8.40 -17.68
CA SER A 20 -9.61 -7.14 -17.97
C SER A 20 -11.09 -7.34 -17.72
N ASP A 21 -11.45 -7.75 -16.50
CA ASP A 21 -12.84 -7.72 -16.06
C ASP A 21 -13.27 -6.24 -15.87
N PRO A 22 -14.17 -5.70 -16.71
CA PRO A 22 -14.64 -4.31 -16.56
C PRO A 22 -15.28 -4.05 -15.20
N ARG A 23 -15.81 -5.10 -14.55
CA ARG A 23 -16.41 -5.02 -13.21
C ARG A 23 -15.37 -4.76 -12.13
N TRP A 24 -14.11 -5.14 -12.36
CA TRP A 24 -13.01 -4.80 -11.45
C TRP A 24 -12.85 -3.29 -11.36
N GLY A 25 -12.80 -2.59 -12.50
CA GLY A 25 -12.70 -1.13 -12.56
C GLY A 25 -13.80 -0.43 -11.76
N LEU A 26 -15.06 -0.84 -11.95
CA LEU A 26 -16.19 -0.28 -11.20
C LEU A 26 -16.09 -0.51 -9.69
N GLY A 27 -15.69 -1.73 -9.28
CA GLY A 27 -15.49 -2.03 -7.87
C GLY A 27 -14.34 -1.24 -7.24
N ARG A 28 -13.24 -1.00 -7.98
CA ARG A 28 -12.14 -0.15 -7.52
C ARG A 28 -12.62 1.27 -7.25
N GLU A 29 -13.36 1.85 -8.19
CA GLU A 29 -13.82 3.24 -8.08
C GLU A 29 -14.79 3.40 -6.91
N ALA A 30 -15.68 2.42 -6.71
CA ALA A 30 -16.57 2.38 -5.55
C ALA A 30 -15.80 2.33 -4.22
N VAL A 31 -14.75 1.51 -4.14
CA VAL A 31 -13.90 1.42 -2.94
C VAL A 31 -13.06 2.69 -2.75
N ALA A 32 -12.54 3.29 -3.82
CA ALA A 32 -11.80 4.56 -3.77
C ALA A 32 -12.66 5.72 -3.26
N ALA A 33 -13.95 5.74 -3.62
CA ALA A 33 -14.93 6.71 -3.11
C ALA A 33 -15.43 6.38 -1.69
N SER A 34 -15.22 5.14 -1.21
CA SER A 34 -15.76 4.67 0.06
C SER A 34 -15.08 5.32 1.26
N ARG A 35 -15.89 5.98 2.10
CA ARG A 35 -15.44 6.50 3.39
C ARG A 35 -14.99 5.38 4.34
N LEU A 36 -15.65 4.22 4.27
CA LEU A 36 -15.35 3.09 5.14
C LEU A 36 -13.93 2.55 4.89
N TRP A 37 -13.56 2.37 3.62
CA TRP A 37 -12.22 1.93 3.27
C TRP A 37 -11.16 2.95 3.70
N ARG A 38 -11.38 4.23 3.36
CA ARG A 38 -10.44 5.31 3.72
C ARG A 38 -10.23 5.45 5.22
N TYR A 39 -11.31 5.55 5.99
CA TYR A 39 -11.21 5.72 7.44
C TYR A 39 -10.76 4.46 8.13
N GLY A 40 -11.11 3.27 7.60
CA GLY A 40 -10.56 2.00 8.06
C GLY A 40 -9.05 1.93 7.87
N LEU A 41 -8.54 2.35 6.71
CA LEU A 41 -7.09 2.40 6.45
C LEU A 41 -6.37 3.34 7.42
N ILE A 42 -6.93 4.52 7.68
CA ILE A 42 -6.40 5.47 8.66
C ILE A 42 -6.43 4.87 10.06
N ALA A 43 -7.56 4.31 10.48
CA ALA A 43 -7.73 3.75 11.82
C ALA A 43 -6.77 2.59 12.07
N VAL A 44 -6.68 1.63 11.14
CA VAL A 44 -5.78 0.49 11.23
C VAL A 44 -4.32 0.94 11.15
N GLY A 45 -3.99 1.89 10.28
CA GLY A 45 -2.64 2.46 10.18
C GLY A 45 -2.22 3.16 11.46
N SER A 46 -3.03 4.06 11.99
CA SER A 46 -2.77 4.74 13.25
C SER A 46 -2.68 3.76 14.41
N ALA A 47 -3.62 2.82 14.54
CA ALA A 47 -3.61 1.82 15.61
C ALA A 47 -2.44 0.83 15.51
N SER A 48 -1.92 0.55 14.31
CA SER A 48 -0.73 -0.30 14.14
C SER A 48 0.49 0.26 14.89
N SER A 49 0.53 1.59 15.04
CA SER A 49 1.54 2.32 15.82
C SER A 49 1.43 2.06 17.32
N LEU A 50 0.34 1.48 17.84
CA LEU A 50 0.23 1.09 19.25
C LEU A 50 0.88 -0.28 19.49
N ILE A 51 0.69 -1.19 18.55
CA ILE A 51 1.18 -2.58 18.63
C ILE A 51 2.68 -2.64 18.32
N TYR A 52 3.15 -1.84 17.36
CA TYR A 52 4.54 -1.83 16.93
C TYR A 52 5.12 -0.40 16.97
N PRO A 53 6.34 -0.22 17.51
CA PRO A 53 7.07 1.06 17.41
C PRO A 53 7.37 1.47 15.96
N HIS A 54 7.37 0.49 15.05
CA HIS A 54 7.60 0.69 13.63
C HIS A 54 6.31 0.39 12.86
N VAL A 55 5.54 1.44 12.60
CA VAL A 55 4.40 1.40 11.69
C VAL A 55 4.89 0.97 10.31
N PRO A 56 4.19 0.05 9.63
CA PRO A 56 4.52 -0.37 8.27
C PRO A 56 4.10 0.72 7.26
N LEU A 57 4.76 1.87 7.35
CA LEU A 57 4.41 3.08 6.61
C LEU A 57 4.51 2.88 5.10
N VAL A 58 5.46 2.07 4.63
CA VAL A 58 5.61 1.77 3.20
C VAL A 58 4.37 1.03 2.69
N SER A 59 3.88 0.04 3.45
CA SER A 59 2.69 -0.73 3.10
C SER A 59 1.44 0.14 3.06
N PHE A 60 1.23 0.97 4.09
CA PHE A 60 0.08 1.87 4.13
C PHE A 60 0.14 2.90 3.01
N ALA A 61 1.32 3.45 2.70
CA ALA A 61 1.51 4.38 1.59
C ALA A 61 1.26 3.73 0.22
N ALA A 62 1.79 2.51 0.02
CA ALA A 62 1.59 1.73 -1.18
C ALA A 62 0.10 1.44 -1.41
N LEU A 63 -0.59 0.91 -0.39
CA LEU A 63 -2.01 0.60 -0.49
C LEU A 63 -2.86 1.86 -0.66
N ALA A 64 -2.59 2.93 0.07
CA ALA A 64 -3.31 4.19 -0.08
C ALA A 64 -3.20 4.72 -1.52
N GLY A 65 -2.01 4.76 -2.11
CA GLY A 65 -1.83 5.27 -3.48
C GLY A 65 -2.42 4.37 -4.57
N ILE A 66 -2.50 3.07 -4.34
CA ILE A 66 -3.10 2.12 -5.29
C ILE A 66 -4.63 2.12 -5.21
N THR A 67 -5.20 2.38 -4.02
CA THR A 67 -6.63 2.13 -3.75
C THR A 67 -7.47 3.39 -3.56
N LEU A 68 -6.87 4.55 -3.29
CA LEU A 68 -7.56 5.83 -3.09
C LEU A 68 -7.19 6.83 -4.19
N HIS A 69 -8.01 7.86 -4.37
CA HIS A 69 -7.61 9.00 -5.19
C HIS A 69 -6.42 9.73 -4.56
N ARG A 70 -5.48 10.21 -5.37
CA ARG A 70 -4.18 10.78 -4.92
C ARG A 70 -4.29 11.76 -3.74
N LYS A 71 -5.24 12.70 -3.78
CA LYS A 71 -5.45 13.67 -2.67
C LYS A 71 -5.83 12.98 -1.36
N GLN A 72 -6.71 11.98 -1.44
CA GLN A 72 -7.15 11.20 -0.29
C GLN A 72 -6.06 10.25 0.21
N ALA A 73 -5.28 9.66 -0.71
CA ALA A 73 -4.14 8.81 -0.40
C ALA A 73 -3.10 9.59 0.42
N VAL A 74 -2.67 10.75 -0.08
CA VAL A 74 -1.72 11.63 0.63
C VAL A 74 -2.27 12.02 1.98
N ALA A 75 -3.52 12.51 2.07
CA ALA A 75 -4.12 12.91 3.34
C ALA A 75 -4.18 11.75 4.35
N SER A 76 -4.55 10.54 3.91
CA SER A 76 -4.66 9.37 4.78
C SER A 76 -3.29 8.98 5.34
N VAL A 77 -2.27 8.98 4.48
CA VAL A 77 -0.89 8.65 4.86
C VAL A 77 -0.30 9.72 5.78
N THR A 78 -0.57 11.00 5.54
CA THR A 78 -0.19 12.09 6.45
C THR A 78 -0.75 11.85 7.85
N LEU A 79 -2.04 11.49 7.95
CA LEU A 79 -2.68 11.23 9.25
C LEU A 79 -2.06 10.03 9.97
N ILE A 80 -1.78 8.94 9.26
CA ILE A 80 -1.12 7.75 9.83
C ILE A 80 0.29 8.11 10.33
N TRP A 81 1.06 8.83 9.53
CA TRP A 81 2.40 9.28 9.91
C TRP A 81 2.37 10.25 11.11
N LEU A 82 1.44 11.21 11.13
CA LEU A 82 1.26 12.12 12.26
C LEU A 82 0.88 11.37 13.53
N ALA A 83 -0.04 10.41 13.45
CA ALA A 83 -0.38 9.56 14.59
C ALA A 83 0.86 8.82 15.11
N ASN A 84 1.70 8.28 14.23
CA ASN A 84 2.97 7.69 14.62
C ASN A 84 3.91 8.68 15.33
N GLN A 85 3.98 9.94 14.87
CA GLN A 85 4.78 10.97 15.55
C GLN A 85 4.24 11.28 16.94
N VAL A 86 2.92 11.48 17.06
CA VAL A 86 2.25 11.74 18.35
C VAL A 86 2.52 10.59 19.31
N TYR A 87 2.39 9.33 18.88
CA TYR A 87 2.69 8.20 19.75
C TYR A 87 4.17 8.10 20.13
N GLY A 88 5.09 8.44 19.22
CA GLY A 88 6.51 8.52 19.54
C GLY A 88 6.81 9.55 20.65
N PHE A 89 6.37 10.79 20.46
CA PHE A 89 6.69 11.88 21.39
C PHE A 89 5.87 11.89 22.67
N VAL A 90 4.60 11.46 22.62
CA VAL A 90 3.67 11.56 23.77
C VAL A 90 3.57 10.25 24.55
N LEU A 91 3.58 9.09 23.89
CA LEU A 91 3.38 7.80 24.58
C LEU A 91 4.68 7.01 24.82
N ARG A 92 5.73 7.29 24.04
CA ARG A 92 7.01 6.57 24.11
C ARG A 92 8.17 7.43 24.59
N ASP A 93 7.86 8.64 25.04
CA ASP A 93 8.84 9.59 25.57
C ASP A 93 10.04 9.81 24.63
N TYR A 94 9.79 9.85 23.31
CA TYR A 94 10.85 10.19 22.37
C TYR A 94 11.42 11.57 22.74
N PRO A 95 12.76 11.70 22.82
CA PRO A 95 13.36 12.95 23.24
C PRO A 95 13.00 14.04 22.22
N LEU A 96 12.52 15.19 22.71
CA LEU A 96 12.29 16.39 21.92
C LEU A 96 13.63 17.02 21.52
N SER A 97 14.34 16.32 20.65
CA SER A 97 15.68 16.64 20.17
C SER A 97 15.65 16.85 18.66
N PRO A 98 16.56 17.69 18.11
CA PRO A 98 16.68 17.87 16.67
C PRO A 98 16.87 16.55 15.91
N ILE A 99 17.60 15.60 16.52
CA ILE A 99 17.85 14.30 15.90
C ILE A 99 16.58 13.43 15.82
N ALA A 100 15.76 13.39 16.87
CA ALA A 100 14.49 12.65 16.84
C ALA A 100 13.50 13.26 15.84
N LEU A 101 13.45 14.60 15.76
CA LEU A 101 12.64 15.31 14.77
C LEU A 101 13.11 15.02 13.35
N LEU A 102 14.43 15.02 13.11
CA LEU A 102 15.00 14.68 11.80
C LEU A 102 14.58 13.27 11.36
N TRP A 103 14.67 12.27 12.24
CA TRP A 103 14.18 10.92 11.96
C TRP A 103 12.69 10.89 11.61
N GLY A 104 11.86 11.61 12.36
CA GLY A 104 10.43 11.76 12.11
C GLY A 104 10.13 12.31 10.71
N VAL A 105 10.83 13.38 10.34
CA VAL A 105 10.72 14.04 9.03
C VAL A 105 11.19 13.11 7.91
N THR A 106 12.34 12.46 8.06
CA THR A 106 12.88 11.53 7.08
C THR A 106 11.94 10.37 6.80
N MET A 107 11.34 9.79 7.85
CA MET A 107 10.29 8.76 7.68
C MET A 107 9.09 9.31 6.93
N GLY A 108 8.65 10.53 7.26
CA GLY A 108 7.55 11.20 6.57
C GLY A 108 7.83 11.38 5.07
N LEU A 109 8.99 11.94 4.72
CA LEU A 109 9.40 12.17 3.34
C LEU A 109 9.48 10.86 2.53
N GLY A 110 10.09 9.81 3.10
CA GLY A 110 10.13 8.49 2.47
C GLY A 110 8.72 7.97 2.20
N THR A 111 7.84 8.07 3.20
CA THR A 111 6.43 7.64 3.08
C THR A 111 5.67 8.44 2.01
N PHE A 112 5.90 9.76 1.94
CA PHE A 112 5.30 10.60 0.90
C PHE A 112 5.79 10.24 -0.50
N ALA A 113 7.07 9.93 -0.66
CA ALA A 113 7.60 9.46 -1.94
C ALA A 113 6.93 8.13 -2.37
N VAL A 114 6.72 7.20 -1.42
CA VAL A 114 6.01 5.94 -1.71
C VAL A 114 4.56 6.18 -2.15
N VAL A 115 3.78 7.00 -1.44
CA VAL A 115 2.37 7.22 -1.82
C VAL A 115 2.26 7.92 -3.18
N LEU A 116 3.20 8.81 -3.50
CA LEU A 116 3.25 9.47 -4.81
C LEU A 116 3.60 8.48 -5.92
N LEU A 117 4.60 7.63 -5.72
CA LEU A 117 4.95 6.54 -6.63
C LEU A 117 3.75 5.62 -6.86
N ALA A 118 3.14 5.16 -5.77
CA ALA A 118 1.98 4.26 -5.80
C ALA A 118 0.79 4.85 -6.59
N SER A 119 0.57 6.16 -6.44
CA SER A 119 -0.50 6.91 -7.10
C SER A 119 -0.31 7.12 -8.61
N MET A 120 0.86 6.78 -9.18
CA MET A 120 1.10 6.92 -10.63
C MET A 120 0.27 5.95 -11.48
N GLN A 121 -0.15 4.82 -10.90
CA GLN A 121 -1.03 3.80 -11.47
C GLN A 121 -0.83 3.57 -13.00
N PRO A 122 0.23 2.84 -13.40
CA PRO A 122 0.46 2.55 -14.81
C PRO A 122 -0.68 1.70 -15.40
N LYS A 123 -0.81 1.72 -16.73
CA LYS A 123 -1.81 0.91 -17.48
C LYS A 123 -1.81 -0.59 -17.14
N LEU A 124 -0.71 -1.10 -16.57
CA LEU A 124 -0.61 -2.46 -16.05
C LEU A 124 -1.57 -2.71 -14.87
N SER A 125 -1.77 -1.71 -14.01
CA SER A 125 -2.67 -1.76 -12.83
C SER A 125 -4.15 -1.90 -13.22
N ASP A 126 -4.50 -1.50 -14.44
CA ASP A 126 -5.88 -1.59 -14.93
C ASP A 126 -6.27 -2.98 -15.44
N ARG A 127 -5.30 -3.90 -15.48
CA ARG A 127 -5.48 -5.29 -15.94
C ARG A 127 -6.06 -6.21 -14.85
N GLY A 128 -7.09 -5.75 -14.15
CA GLY A 128 -7.76 -6.51 -13.10
C GLY A 128 -6.92 -6.66 -11.83
N TRP A 129 -7.29 -7.62 -10.99
CA TRP A 129 -6.68 -7.82 -9.67
C TRP A 129 -5.19 -8.24 -9.75
N LEU A 130 -4.83 -9.05 -10.75
CA LEU A 130 -3.42 -9.47 -10.97
C LEU A 130 -2.54 -8.28 -11.38
N GLY A 131 -3.05 -7.40 -12.24
CA GLY A 131 -2.34 -6.18 -12.64
C GLY A 131 -2.04 -5.27 -11.45
N GLN A 132 -3.01 -5.11 -10.54
CA GLN A 132 -2.79 -4.37 -9.30
C GLN A 132 -1.85 -5.07 -8.33
N ALA A 133 -1.96 -6.39 -8.16
CA ALA A 133 -1.07 -7.15 -7.30
C ALA A 133 0.38 -7.04 -7.78
N ALA A 134 0.60 -7.11 -9.09
CA ALA A 134 1.90 -6.88 -9.70
C ALA A 134 2.40 -5.45 -9.46
N TRP A 135 1.52 -4.45 -9.63
CA TRP A 135 1.88 -3.05 -9.35
C TRP A 135 2.21 -2.83 -7.88
N LEU A 136 1.45 -3.42 -6.96
CA LEU A 136 1.75 -3.42 -5.53
C LEU A 136 3.12 -4.02 -5.26
N GLY A 137 3.46 -5.16 -5.88
CA GLY A 137 4.79 -5.76 -5.76
C GLY A 137 5.91 -4.81 -6.18
N VAL A 138 5.75 -4.12 -7.32
CA VAL A 138 6.71 -3.11 -7.80
C VAL A 138 6.84 -1.95 -6.82
N VAL A 139 5.71 -1.39 -6.38
CA VAL A 139 5.67 -0.28 -5.42
C VAL A 139 6.27 -0.68 -4.08
N MET A 140 6.06 -1.92 -3.61
CA MET A 140 6.67 -2.41 -2.37
C MET A 140 8.19 -2.50 -2.48
N LEU A 141 8.72 -3.01 -3.59
CA LEU A 141 10.17 -3.10 -3.80
C LEU A 141 10.81 -1.71 -3.92
N LEU A 142 10.29 -0.89 -4.83
CA LEU A 142 10.83 0.46 -5.07
C LEU A 142 10.59 1.37 -3.88
N GLY A 143 9.40 1.32 -3.28
CA GLY A 143 9.02 2.14 -2.15
C GLY A 143 9.79 1.79 -0.88
N PHE A 144 10.02 0.50 -0.62
CA PHE A 144 10.92 0.08 0.45
C PHE A 144 12.34 0.59 0.19
N GLY A 145 12.85 0.43 -1.04
CA GLY A 145 14.15 0.96 -1.44
C GLY A 145 14.28 2.48 -1.21
N ILE A 146 13.27 3.26 -1.59
CA ILE A 146 13.22 4.71 -1.37
C ILE A 146 13.25 5.03 0.12
N ALA A 147 12.33 4.45 0.90
CA ALA A 147 12.21 4.73 2.33
C ALA A 147 13.49 4.36 3.09
N GLN A 148 14.08 3.20 2.81
CA GLN A 148 15.32 2.78 3.45
C GLN A 148 16.52 3.61 2.99
N SER A 149 16.59 4.00 1.71
CA SER A 149 17.68 4.86 1.22
C SER A 149 17.65 6.24 1.88
N SER A 150 16.47 6.83 2.11
CA SER A 150 16.34 8.09 2.85
C SER A 150 16.84 7.95 4.29
N ILE A 151 16.52 6.84 4.95
CA ILE A 151 16.98 6.51 6.30
C ILE A 151 18.49 6.32 6.33
N LEU A 152 19.05 5.54 5.41
CA LEU A 152 20.50 5.28 5.33
C LEU A 152 21.29 6.55 5.03
N PHE A 153 20.79 7.43 4.18
CA PHE A 153 21.41 8.72 3.88
C PHE A 153 21.55 9.58 5.14
N VAL A 154 20.48 9.70 5.92
CA VAL A 154 20.51 10.43 7.20
C VAL A 154 21.39 9.71 8.22
N ASN A 155 21.35 8.38 8.25
CA ASN A 155 22.19 7.58 9.15
C ASN A 155 23.69 7.83 8.93
N GLN A 156 24.12 7.99 7.67
CA GLN A 156 25.52 8.30 7.33
C GLN A 156 25.97 9.67 7.87
N TRP A 157 25.08 10.66 7.88
CA TRP A 157 25.35 11.99 8.42
C TRP A 157 25.42 12.01 9.95
N VAL A 158 24.60 11.19 10.62
CA VAL A 158 24.48 11.17 12.08
C VAL A 158 25.51 10.22 12.72
N GLY A 159 26.09 9.28 11.95
CA GLY A 159 27.15 8.38 12.43
C GLY A 159 26.66 7.22 13.30
N MET A 160 25.39 6.84 13.18
CA MET A 160 24.80 5.76 13.98
C MET A 160 25.15 4.38 13.37
N HIS A 161 25.69 3.49 14.20
CA HIS A 161 26.01 2.11 13.83
C HIS A 161 24.78 1.20 14.14
N GLY A 162 24.34 0.37 13.19
CA GLY A 162 23.24 -0.58 13.47
C GLY A 162 22.38 -1.04 12.30
N PHE A 163 22.55 -0.47 11.10
CA PHE A 163 21.80 -0.90 9.92
C PHE A 163 22.48 -2.10 9.24
N THR A 164 22.11 -3.31 9.66
CA THR A 164 22.55 -4.55 9.00
C THR A 164 21.53 -5.04 7.96
N THR A 165 21.98 -5.87 7.03
CA THR A 165 21.12 -6.53 6.03
C THR A 165 19.98 -7.31 6.68
N ASP A 166 20.22 -7.91 7.85
CA ASP A 166 19.21 -8.66 8.59
C ASP A 166 18.09 -7.77 9.14
N VAL A 167 18.43 -6.56 9.62
CA VAL A 167 17.43 -5.58 10.06
C VAL A 167 16.56 -5.17 8.88
N LEU A 168 17.17 -4.86 7.73
CA LEU A 168 16.44 -4.50 6.51
C LEU A 168 15.51 -5.62 6.06
N LEU A 169 15.97 -6.87 6.05
CA LEU A 169 15.14 -8.01 5.64
C LEU A 169 13.97 -8.24 6.61
N ARG A 170 14.19 -8.09 7.92
CA ARG A 170 13.10 -8.18 8.91
C ARG A 170 12.07 -7.08 8.72
N LEU A 171 12.51 -5.84 8.46
CA LEU A 171 11.62 -4.71 8.16
C LEU A 171 10.82 -4.96 6.88
N PHE A 172 11.49 -5.41 5.81
CA PHE A 172 10.84 -5.71 4.54
C PHE A 172 9.78 -6.81 4.69
N ARG A 173 10.07 -7.89 5.42
CA ARG A 173 9.10 -8.97 5.68
C ARG A 173 7.87 -8.45 6.42
N ARG A 174 8.05 -7.55 7.39
CA ARG A 174 6.94 -6.94 8.14
C ARG A 174 6.06 -6.09 7.21
N GLU A 175 6.67 -5.26 6.39
CA GLU A 175 5.96 -4.48 5.37
C GLU A 175 5.20 -5.42 4.41
N LEU A 176 5.84 -6.48 3.92
CA LEU A 176 5.21 -7.42 3.01
C LEU A 176 3.96 -8.10 3.63
N VAL A 177 4.01 -8.52 4.89
CA VAL A 177 2.86 -9.11 5.59
C VAL A 177 1.70 -8.12 5.66
N TRP A 178 1.97 -6.86 6.01
CA TRP A 178 0.94 -5.83 6.07
C TRP A 178 0.36 -5.50 4.70
N ALA A 179 1.21 -5.38 3.68
CA ALA A 179 0.76 -5.14 2.32
C ALA A 179 -0.15 -6.28 1.81
N ILE A 180 0.22 -7.54 2.06
CA ILE A 180 -0.60 -8.71 1.69
C ILE A 180 -1.95 -8.68 2.42
N ALA A 181 -1.94 -8.47 3.74
CA ALA A 181 -3.16 -8.47 4.55
C ALA A 181 -4.12 -7.34 4.11
N LEU A 182 -3.60 -6.12 3.93
CA LEU A 182 -4.39 -4.97 3.49
C LEU A 182 -4.89 -5.14 2.05
N PHE A 183 -4.08 -5.70 1.15
CA PHE A 183 -4.51 -5.96 -0.23
C PHE A 183 -5.57 -7.05 -0.33
N ALA A 184 -5.49 -8.09 0.52
CA ALA A 184 -6.53 -9.10 0.62
C ALA A 184 -7.86 -8.49 1.11
N LEU A 185 -7.81 -7.63 2.14
CA LEU A 185 -8.98 -6.91 2.64
C LEU A 185 -9.58 -5.98 1.58
N TYR A 186 -8.74 -5.21 0.89
CA TYR A 186 -9.15 -4.37 -0.23
C TYR A 186 -9.87 -5.18 -1.31
N THR A 187 -9.28 -6.33 -1.69
CA THR A 187 -9.85 -7.23 -2.69
C THR A 187 -11.23 -7.72 -2.25
N ALA A 188 -11.40 -8.10 -0.97
CA ALA A 188 -12.69 -8.48 -0.42
C ALA A 188 -13.72 -7.34 -0.50
N PHE A 189 -13.31 -6.10 -0.24
CA PHE A 189 -14.16 -4.91 -0.36
C PHE A 189 -14.62 -4.66 -1.81
N VAL A 190 -13.71 -4.81 -2.78
CA VAL A 190 -14.01 -4.69 -4.21
C VAL A 190 -15.01 -5.75 -4.63
N LEU A 191 -14.77 -7.02 -4.25
CA LEU A 191 -15.67 -8.14 -4.55
C LEU A 191 -17.05 -7.96 -3.90
N ASN A 192 -17.12 -7.42 -2.68
CA ASN A 192 -18.40 -7.15 -2.01
C ASN A 192 -19.23 -6.10 -2.76
N HIS A 193 -18.60 -4.99 -3.19
CA HIS A 193 -19.29 -3.96 -3.98
C HIS A 193 -19.79 -4.51 -5.33
N GLN A 194 -19.00 -5.36 -5.98
CA GLN A 194 -19.43 -6.03 -7.21
C GLN A 194 -20.65 -6.92 -7.00
N ARG A 195 -20.73 -7.64 -5.88
CA ARG A 195 -21.90 -8.47 -5.54
C ARG A 195 -23.14 -7.60 -5.32
N SER A 196 -23.02 -6.50 -4.57
CA SER A 196 -24.13 -5.57 -4.33
C SER A 196 -24.71 -5.02 -5.63
N LEU A 197 -23.86 -4.59 -6.56
CA LEU A 197 -24.30 -4.04 -7.86
C LEU A 197 -25.07 -5.08 -8.71
N ARG A 198 -24.75 -6.37 -8.57
CA ARG A 198 -25.49 -7.44 -9.28
C ARG A 198 -26.91 -7.63 -8.76
N HIS A 199 -27.16 -7.34 -7.49
CA HIS A 199 -28.48 -7.50 -6.88
C HIS A 199 -29.42 -6.32 -7.22
N THR A 200 -28.89 -5.11 -7.40
CA THR A 200 -29.70 -3.93 -7.73
C THR A 200 -30.13 -3.87 -9.21
N LEU A 201 -29.44 -4.57 -10.10
CA LEU A 201 -29.71 -4.59 -11.54
C LEU A 201 -30.60 -5.77 -11.99
N ARG A 202 -31.14 -6.54 -11.05
CA ARG A 202 -32.12 -7.60 -11.30
C ARG A 202 -33.47 -7.16 -10.79
#